data_AF-A0AB73IGX5-F1
#
_entry.id   AF-A0AB73IGX5-F1
#
_cell.length_a   1.000
_cell.length_b   1.000
_cell.length_c   1.000
_cell.angle_alpha   90.00
_cell.angle_beta   90.00
_cell.angle_gamma   90.00
#
_symmetry.space_group_name_H-M   'P 1'
#
loop_
_entity.id
_entity.type
_entity.pdbx_description
1 polymer ?
#
loop_
_entity_poly.entity_id
_entity_poly.type
_entity_poly.pdbx_seq_one_letter_code
_entity_poly.pdbx_strand_id
1 'polypeptide(L)' 'MTHDEWGWGSPKVLALRMWMSVWYDHAVVSGFIRTPFTLNDADAERLEGYFNLGLTPEEGARVFFSKSH' A
#
# COMPACT_ATOMS: atom_id res chain seq x y z
N MET A 1 16.52 27.70 2.05
CA MET A 1 15.16 28.23 2.15
C MET A 1 14.64 28.45 0.73
N THR A 2 13.89 27.48 0.20
CA THR A 2 13.03 27.46 -1.02
C THR A 2 12.74 25.97 -1.27
N HIS A 3 11.58 25.37 -1.11
CA HIS A 3 10.20 25.81 -0.92
C HIS A 3 9.58 24.93 0.15
N ASP A 4 9.01 25.56 1.16
CA ASP A 4 7.94 25.00 1.95
C ASP A 4 6.62 25.12 1.13
N GLU A 5 5.58 24.37 1.49
CA GLU A 5 4.18 24.85 1.42
C GLU A 5 3.33 24.74 0.13
N TRP A 6 3.32 23.60 -0.57
CA TRP A 6 2.05 23.10 -1.13
C TRP A 6 1.88 21.63 -0.71
N GLY A 7 0.76 21.31 -0.06
CA GLY A 7 0.43 20.02 0.58
C GLY A 7 0.27 18.82 -0.36
N TRP A 8 1.12 18.71 -1.37
CA TRP A 8 1.31 17.51 -2.17
C TRP A 8 2.52 16.78 -1.59
N GLY A 9 2.27 15.71 -0.83
CA GLY A 9 3.33 14.76 -0.47
C GLY A 9 4.15 14.40 -1.70
N SER A 10 5.45 14.16 -1.52
CA SER A 10 6.39 13.82 -2.60
C SER A 10 5.72 12.94 -3.67
N PRO A 11 6.01 13.11 -4.98
CA PRO A 11 5.36 12.33 -6.03
C PRO A 11 5.41 10.82 -5.77
N LYS A 12 6.47 10.35 -5.09
CA LYS A 12 6.59 8.99 -4.56
C LYS A 12 5.51 8.63 -3.52
N VAL A 13 5.22 9.50 -2.56
CA VAL A 13 4.17 9.33 -1.54
C VAL A 13 2.79 9.30 -2.20
N LEU A 14 2.53 10.16 -3.20
CA LEU A 14 1.27 10.13 -3.94
C LEU A 14 1.11 8.82 -4.72
N ALA A 15 2.17 8.38 -5.40
CA ALA A 15 2.18 7.11 -6.13
C ALA A 15 1.98 5.91 -5.19
N LEU A 16 2.65 5.90 -4.03
CA LEU A 16 2.45 4.88 -3.00
C LEU A 16 1.01 4.89 -2.48
N ARG A 17 0.42 6.05 -2.25
CA ARG A 17 -0.96 6.17 -1.76
C ARG A 17 -1.99 5.68 -2.79
N MET A 18 -1.78 5.98 -4.07
CA MET A 18 -2.61 5.43 -5.16
C MET A 18 -2.45 3.91 -5.24
N TRP A 19 -1.22 3.42 -5.19
CA TRP A 19 -0.90 2.00 -5.19
C TRP A 19 -1.57 1.26 -4.02
N MET A 20 -1.47 1.81 -2.80
CA MET A 20 -2.11 1.26 -1.59
C MET A 20 -3.64 1.28 -1.67
N SER A 21 -4.23 2.28 -2.33
CA SER A 21 -5.68 2.34 -2.51
C SER A 21 -6.19 1.21 -3.42
N VAL A 22 -5.49 0.95 -4.53
CA VAL A 22 -5.80 -0.16 -5.44
C VAL A 22 -5.55 -1.51 -4.76
N TRP A 23 -4.45 -1.62 -4.00
CA TRP A 23 -4.15 -2.80 -3.19
C TRP A 23 -5.28 -3.12 -2.20
N TYR A 24 -5.78 -2.10 -1.49
CA TYR A 24 -6.85 -2.25 -0.53
C TYR A 24 -8.16 -2.68 -1.20
N ASP A 25 -8.54 -2.02 -2.30
CA ASP A 25 -9.73 -2.39 -3.07
C ASP A 25 -9.68 -3.85 -3.54
N HIS A 26 -8.57 -4.26 -4.15
CA HIS A 26 -8.37 -5.65 -4.58
C HIS A 26 -8.44 -6.64 -3.40
N ALA A 27 -7.84 -6.29 -2.26
CA ALA A 27 -7.85 -7.13 -1.06
C ALA A 27 -9.27 -7.26 -0.45
N VAL A 28 -10.09 -6.21 -0.53
CA VAL A 28 -11.51 -6.24 -0.13
C VAL A 28 -12.33 -7.08 -1.12
N VAL A 29 -12.20 -6.84 -2.43
CA VAL A 29 -12.92 -7.58 -3.49
C VAL A 29 -12.59 -9.07 -3.46
N SER A 30 -11.33 -9.41 -3.21
CA SER A 30 -10.88 -10.81 -3.08
C SER A 30 -11.30 -11.47 -1.77
N GLY A 31 -11.85 -10.71 -0.81
CA GLY A 31 -12.25 -11.21 0.50
C GLY A 31 -11.10 -11.47 1.48
N PHE A 32 -9.88 -10.99 1.18
CA PHE A 32 -8.73 -11.09 2.08
C PHE A 32 -8.87 -10.16 3.29
N ILE A 33 -9.46 -8.98 3.09
CA ILE A 33 -9.72 -8.01 4.15
C ILE A 33 -11.18 -8.11 4.60
N ARG A 34 -11.39 -8.37 5.89
CA ARG A 34 -12.68 -8.13 6.56
C ARG A 34 -12.59 -6.88 7.41
N THR A 35 -13.54 -5.98 7.24
CA THR A 35 -13.66 -4.79 8.10
C THR A 35 -14.04 -5.19 9.52
N PRO A 36 -13.50 -4.50 10.55
CA PRO A 36 -12.49 -3.45 10.51
C PRO A 36 -11.06 -4.03 10.35
N PHE A 37 -10.34 -3.56 9.34
CA PHE A 37 -8.94 -3.93 9.10
C PHE A 37 -8.04 -2.73 9.30
N THR A 38 -7.08 -2.87 10.20
CA THR A 38 -6.08 -1.86 10.51
C THR A 38 -4.73 -2.36 10.05
N LEU A 39 -4.06 -1.58 9.20
CA LEU A 39 -2.65 -1.81 8.89
C LEU A 39 -1.81 -1.35 10.07
N ASN A 40 -0.98 -2.24 10.61
CA ASN A 40 0.06 -1.85 11.56
C ASN A 40 1.24 -1.23 10.80
N ASP A 41 2.09 -0.49 11.50
CA ASP A 41 3.30 0.11 10.91
C ASP A 41 4.17 -0.92 10.19
N ALA A 42 4.33 -2.12 10.78
CA ALA A 42 5.09 -3.21 10.16
C ALA A 42 4.50 -3.71 8.83
N ASP A 43 3.16 -3.71 8.71
CA ASP A 43 2.47 -4.08 7.48
C ASP A 43 2.60 -2.98 6.42
N ALA A 44 2.52 -1.71 6.86
CA ALA A 44 2.72 -0.55 6.00
C ALA A 44 4.15 -0.50 5.44
N GLU A 45 5.17 -0.76 6.25
CA GLU A 45 6.57 -0.88 5.80
C GLU A 45 6.75 -2.01 4.78
N ARG A 46 6.03 -3.13 4.97
CA ARG A 46 6.06 -4.25 4.03
C ARG A 46 5.46 -3.89 2.68
N LEU A 47 4.33 -3.17 2.68
CA LEU A 47 3.67 -2.66 1.47
C LEU A 47 4.55 -1.62 0.75
N GLU A 48 5.19 -0.73 1.49
CA GLU A 48 6.15 0.21 0.92
C GLU A 48 7.35 -0.53 0.29
N GLY A 49 7.82 -1.60 0.93
CA GLY A 49 8.84 -2.50 0.36
C GLY A 49 8.41 -3.08 -0.99
N TYR A 50 7.17 -3.56 -1.11
CA TYR A 50 6.64 -4.07 -2.39
C TYR A 50 6.57 -3.00 -3.47
N PHE A 51 6.12 -1.81 -3.11
CA PHE A 51 6.11 -0.67 -4.02
C PHE A 51 7.52 -0.31 -4.50
N ASN A 52 8.51 -0.28 -3.62
CA ASN A 52 9.91 -0.01 -4.01
C ASN A 52 10.50 -1.11 -4.90
N LEU A 53 10.04 -2.35 -4.76
CA LEU A 53 10.41 -3.46 -5.64
C LEU A 53 9.72 -3.40 -7.02
N GLY A 54 8.76 -2.48 -7.21
CA GLY A 54 8.01 -2.33 -8.44
C GLY A 54 6.90 -3.37 -8.64
N LEU A 55 6.46 -4.03 -7.56
CA LEU A 55 5.33 -4.97 -7.62
C LEU A 55 4.03 -4.24 -7.96
N THR A 56 3.15 -4.92 -8.70
CA THR A 56 1.79 -4.46 -8.89
C THR A 56 1.00 -4.56 -7.56
N PRO A 57 -0.02 -3.73 -7.33
CA PRO A 57 -0.83 -3.81 -6.12
C PRO A 57 -1.51 -5.18 -5.97
N GLU A 58 -1.88 -5.82 -7.08
CA GLU A 58 -2.47 -7.17 -7.09
C GLU A 58 -1.46 -8.24 -6.65
N GLU A 59 -0.23 -8.20 -7.16
CA GLU A 59 0.85 -9.10 -6.72
C GLU A 59 1.22 -8.84 -5.26
N GLY A 60 1.33 -7.56 -4.86
CA GLY A 60 1.57 -7.16 -3.48
C GLY A 60 0.51 -7.72 -2.53
N ALA A 61 -0.76 -7.69 -2.91
CA ALA A 61 -1.85 -8.30 -2.14
C ALA A 61 -1.70 -9.81 -2.05
N ARG A 62 -1.47 -10.49 -3.18
CA ARG A 62 -1.26 -11.94 -3.20
C ARG A 62 -0.10 -12.36 -2.31
N VAL A 63 1.06 -11.70 -2.41
CA VAL A 63 2.24 -12.01 -1.60
C VAL A 63 2.02 -11.70 -0.12
N PHE A 64 1.36 -10.58 0.18
CA PHE A 64 1.05 -10.17 1.55
C PHE A 64 0.15 -11.20 2.25
N PHE A 65 -0.92 -11.65 1.60
CA PHE A 65 -1.86 -12.62 2.17
C PHE A 65 -1.45 -14.09 1.98
N SER A 66 -0.59 -14.41 1.01
CA SER A 66 -0.09 -15.78 0.78
C SER A 66 0.83 -16.29 1.89
N LYS A 67 1.35 -15.42 2.77
CA LYS A 67 2.17 -15.85 3.92
C LYS A 67 1.37 -16.34 5.14
N SER A 68 0.05 -16.32 5.10
CA SER A 68 -0.79 -16.94 6.12
C SER A 68 -1.12 -18.40 5.74
N HIS A 69 -0.13 -19.29 5.87
CA HIS A 69 -0.36 -20.74 5.90
C HIS A 69 0.70 -21.44 6.74
#